data_AF-A0A8J6LBL4-F1
#
_entry.id   AF-A0A8J6LBL4-F1
#
_cell.length_a   1.000
_cell.length_b   1.000
_cell.length_c   1.000
_cell.angle_alpha   90.00
_cell.angle_beta   90.00
_cell.angle_gamma   90.00
#
_symmetry.space_group_name_H-M   'P 1'
#
loop_
_entity.id
_entity.type
_entity.pdbx_description
1 polymer ?
#
loop_
_entity_poly.entity_id
_entity_poly.type
_entity_poly.pdbx_seq_one_letter_code
_entity_poly.pdbx_strand_id
1 'polypeptide(L)'
;MFFSIGSRSGHRVDGDEPLLSGTGLVSKDCSEDVLESWADVLTRWKSTKQPPKQLTSLVRTGIPEALRGEVWQRLAGVEEDTEMMENYRLLITRESSCENVIQRDIARTFPAHDFFKEAGGLGQDSLYRVSKAYAVYDSEVGYCQGLSFLAATLLLHMPEEQAFCVLVKLMYNYRLRDLYKDGFDNLYLRLHQLNCLMEEHLSQLWQHFKDHHVETHMFASQWFLTLFTARFPLYFVFQIIDVFLLQGFDTLFQVALALLMLCKKDLLQLDFEGILKYFRVSLPKKCRTEESARQLIKLACNIKVKRLRKYEADFIALKEAADNAESEANEVQQLRVTLARNEEERKLMLDEIVQLKEMLKREVDQAEMEKKNNATIINDYKLIRQRLDSQLHAVRTELAHLKFKMSGCEKCSLSVEETKERNEDGDDNGSERVRELELELAQTKLAQVEAECRNQVSRS
;
A
#
# COMPACT_ATOMS: atom_id res chain seq x y z
N MET A 1 -13.80 12.73 17.18
CA MET A 1 -14.72 13.43 18.07
C MET A 1 -14.87 12.63 19.36
N PHE A 2 -14.30 13.08 20.47
CA PHE A 2 -14.64 12.56 21.80
C PHE A 2 -14.81 13.77 22.71
N PHE A 3 -16.05 13.97 23.17
CA PHE A 3 -16.40 15.06 24.08
C PHE A 3 -15.95 14.73 25.50
N SER A 4 -15.29 15.70 26.13
CA SER A 4 -14.99 15.77 27.55
C SER A 4 -16.24 16.25 28.29
N ILE A 5 -16.69 15.55 29.34
CA ILE A 5 -17.73 16.04 30.25
C ILE A 5 -17.27 15.83 31.69
N GLY A 6 -17.22 16.95 32.41
CA GLY A 6 -16.85 17.04 33.82
C GLY A 6 -17.95 16.57 34.78
N SER A 7 -17.49 16.26 35.98
CA SER A 7 -18.22 15.71 37.12
C SER A 7 -19.38 16.58 37.60
N ARG A 8 -20.54 15.95 37.87
CA ARG A 8 -21.50 16.37 38.90
C ARG A 8 -22.27 15.16 39.46
N SER A 9 -22.41 15.15 40.77
CA SER A 9 -23.04 14.11 41.58
C SER A 9 -24.57 14.15 41.50
N GLY A 10 -25.20 12.97 41.47
CA GLY A 10 -26.65 12.80 41.69
C GLY A 10 -27.26 11.60 40.96
N HIS A 11 -27.65 10.57 41.72
CA HIS A 11 -28.61 9.51 41.38
C HIS A 11 -28.44 8.81 40.01
N ARG A 12 -27.65 7.73 39.99
CA ARG A 12 -27.40 6.88 38.81
C ARG A 12 -28.66 6.10 38.40
N VAL A 13 -29.36 6.62 37.40
CA VAL A 13 -30.04 5.76 36.41
C VAL A 13 -28.94 4.94 35.74
N ASP A 14 -29.08 3.62 35.69
CA ASP A 14 -28.09 2.68 35.14
C ASP A 14 -28.02 2.86 33.60
N GLY A 15 -27.44 3.99 33.18
CA GLY A 15 -27.63 4.59 31.87
C GLY A 15 -26.72 4.06 30.77
N ASP A 16 -26.91 4.63 29.58
CA ASP A 16 -26.22 4.38 28.30
C ASP A 16 -24.68 4.52 28.32
N GLU A 17 -24.10 4.81 29.49
CA GLU A 17 -22.65 4.96 29.66
C GLU A 17 -21.94 3.59 29.75
N PRO A 18 -20.78 3.46 29.08
CA PRO A 18 -19.95 2.27 29.18
C PRO A 18 -19.38 2.11 30.59
N LEU A 19 -19.13 0.86 30.98
CA LEU A 19 -18.44 0.56 32.23
C LEU A 19 -17.01 1.11 32.18
N LEU A 20 -16.59 1.82 33.24
CA LEU A 20 -15.19 2.22 33.39
C LEU A 20 -14.32 0.98 33.57
N SER A 21 -13.14 0.99 32.96
CA SER A 21 -12.14 -0.06 33.16
C SER A 21 -11.63 -0.05 34.60
N GLY A 22 -11.19 -1.20 35.11
CA GLY A 22 -10.70 -1.33 36.49
C GLY A 22 -11.82 -1.44 37.53
N THR A 23 -13.06 -1.68 37.09
CA THR A 23 -14.19 -1.93 37.98
C THR A 23 -14.25 -3.40 38.42
N GLY A 24 -14.68 -3.63 39.65
CA GLY A 24 -14.72 -4.95 40.28
C GLY A 24 -13.92 -4.95 41.57
N LEU A 25 -14.38 -5.70 42.57
CA LEU A 25 -13.65 -5.86 43.83
C LEU A 25 -12.47 -6.83 43.61
N VAL A 26 -11.30 -6.45 44.12
CA VAL A 26 -10.11 -7.30 44.18
C VAL A 26 -9.90 -7.68 45.64
N SER A 27 -10.78 -8.55 46.18
CA SER A 27 -10.65 -9.02 47.57
C SER A 27 -9.77 -10.26 47.63
N LYS A 28 -8.80 -10.24 48.55
CA LYS A 28 -7.93 -11.39 48.83
C LYS A 28 -8.56 -12.42 49.76
N ASP A 29 -9.78 -12.18 50.24
CA ASP A 29 -10.49 -13.08 51.13
C ASP A 29 -10.84 -14.38 50.39
N CYS A 30 -10.45 -15.52 50.96
CA CYS A 30 -10.68 -16.83 50.40
C CYS A 30 -10.98 -17.82 51.54
N SER A 31 -11.92 -18.74 51.33
CA SER A 31 -12.22 -19.80 52.31
C SER A 31 -11.04 -20.76 52.47
N GLU A 32 -10.80 -21.21 53.71
CA GLU A 32 -9.72 -22.15 54.05
C GLU A 32 -9.74 -23.40 53.16
N ASP A 33 -10.92 -24.00 52.93
CA ASP A 33 -11.09 -25.20 52.09
C ASP A 33 -10.50 -25.03 50.67
N VAL A 34 -10.67 -23.84 50.08
CA VAL A 34 -10.15 -23.53 48.74
C VAL A 34 -8.64 -23.37 48.81
N LEU A 35 -8.10 -22.69 49.82
CA LEU A 35 -6.66 -22.52 49.99
C LEU A 35 -5.96 -23.86 50.23
N GLU A 36 -6.54 -24.77 51.02
CA GLU A 36 -6.00 -26.12 51.23
C GLU A 36 -5.92 -26.91 49.93
N SER A 37 -6.97 -26.87 49.10
CA SER A 37 -6.98 -27.55 47.80
C SER A 37 -5.86 -27.08 46.86
N TRP A 38 -5.49 -25.79 46.93
CA TRP A 38 -4.39 -25.22 46.17
C TRP A 38 -3.02 -25.48 46.80
N ALA A 39 -2.92 -25.54 48.13
CA ALA A 39 -1.66 -25.76 48.86
C ALA A 39 -1.01 -27.10 48.47
N ASP A 40 -1.80 -28.17 48.37
CA ASP A 40 -1.33 -29.49 47.93
C ASP A 40 -0.77 -29.45 46.51
N VAL A 41 -1.48 -28.79 45.59
CA VAL A 41 -1.07 -28.66 44.19
C VAL A 41 0.21 -27.83 44.08
N LEU A 42 0.30 -26.70 44.77
CA LEU A 42 1.46 -25.82 44.72
C LEU A 42 2.71 -26.48 45.31
N THR A 43 2.55 -27.21 46.42
CA THR A 43 3.65 -27.95 47.06
C THR A 43 4.19 -29.04 46.13
N ARG A 44 3.31 -29.83 45.51
CA ARG A 44 3.71 -30.86 44.53
C ARG A 44 4.33 -30.26 43.27
N TRP A 45 3.82 -29.12 42.82
CA TRP A 45 4.36 -28.46 41.64
C TRP A 45 5.76 -27.87 41.92
N LYS A 46 6.04 -27.42 43.16
CA LYS A 46 7.39 -27.01 43.61
C LYS A 46 8.39 -28.14 43.55
N SER A 47 8.00 -29.36 43.91
CA SER A 47 8.94 -30.50 43.93
C SER A 47 9.17 -31.15 42.57
N THR A 48 8.18 -31.15 41.67
CA THR A 48 8.24 -31.98 40.44
C THR A 48 8.60 -31.22 39.16
N LYS A 49 8.71 -29.88 39.19
CA LYS A 49 8.86 -28.98 38.02
C LYS A 49 7.79 -29.14 36.91
N GLN A 50 6.97 -30.18 36.95
CA GLN A 50 5.88 -30.47 36.03
C GLN A 50 4.53 -30.11 36.67
N PRO A 51 3.57 -29.58 35.89
CA PRO A 51 2.26 -29.21 36.41
C PRO A 51 1.48 -30.47 36.86
N PRO A 52 0.94 -30.50 38.10
CA PRO A 52 0.11 -31.61 38.57
C PRO A 52 -1.17 -31.76 37.76
N LYS A 53 -1.69 -33.00 37.60
CA LYS A 53 -2.92 -33.29 36.84
C LYS A 53 -4.14 -32.49 37.29
N GLN A 54 -4.23 -32.15 38.58
CA GLN A 54 -5.34 -31.41 39.17
C GLN A 54 -5.32 -29.91 38.82
N LEU A 55 -4.16 -29.37 38.42
CA LEU A 55 -3.96 -27.95 38.14
C LEU A 55 -4.96 -27.44 37.10
N THR A 56 -5.17 -28.20 36.02
CA THR A 56 -6.09 -27.80 34.95
C THR A 56 -7.52 -27.62 35.45
N SER A 57 -8.00 -28.51 36.33
CA SER A 57 -9.35 -28.42 36.88
C SER A 57 -9.49 -27.23 37.83
N LEU A 58 -8.48 -26.97 38.66
CA LEU A 58 -8.49 -25.87 39.62
C LEU A 58 -8.42 -24.51 38.91
N VAL A 59 -7.51 -24.34 37.95
CA VAL A 59 -7.41 -23.11 37.14
C VAL A 59 -8.73 -22.79 36.44
N ARG A 60 -9.41 -23.80 35.87
CA ARG A 60 -10.72 -23.62 35.22
C ARG A 60 -11.86 -23.27 36.17
N THR A 61 -11.70 -23.55 37.47
CA THR A 61 -12.66 -23.16 38.51
C THR A 61 -12.39 -21.73 39.01
N GLY A 62 -11.15 -21.25 38.84
CA GLY A 62 -10.68 -19.92 39.20
C GLY A 62 -9.55 -20.00 40.23
N ILE A 63 -8.50 -19.21 40.01
CA ILE A 63 -7.40 -19.09 40.97
C ILE A 63 -7.82 -18.11 42.08
N PRO A 64 -7.63 -18.45 43.37
CA PRO A 64 -7.84 -17.51 44.47
C PRO A 64 -7.01 -16.24 44.29
N GLU A 65 -7.62 -15.10 44.57
CA GLU A 65 -7.00 -13.77 44.39
C GLU A 65 -5.62 -13.67 45.05
N ALA A 66 -5.50 -14.19 46.29
CA ALA A 66 -4.26 -14.18 47.05
C ALA A 66 -3.13 -15.03 46.42
N LEU A 67 -3.45 -15.99 45.56
CA LEU A 67 -2.50 -16.94 44.97
C LEU A 67 -2.12 -16.58 43.53
N ARG A 68 -2.85 -15.67 42.85
CA ARG A 68 -2.59 -15.32 41.45
C ARG A 68 -1.17 -14.86 41.18
N GLY A 69 -0.61 -14.05 42.07
CA GLY A 69 0.78 -13.59 41.96
C GLY A 69 1.78 -14.74 41.80
N GLU A 70 1.69 -15.76 42.67
CA GLU A 70 2.56 -16.94 42.63
C GLU A 70 2.22 -17.84 41.44
N VAL A 71 0.93 -18.16 41.24
CA VAL A 71 0.50 -19.11 40.21
C VAL A 71 0.76 -18.59 38.79
N TRP A 72 0.52 -17.29 38.53
CA TRP A 72 0.76 -16.70 37.22
C TRP A 72 2.25 -16.66 36.86
N GLN A 73 3.11 -16.27 37.80
CA GLN A 73 4.56 -16.33 37.61
C GLN A 73 5.01 -17.75 37.27
N ARG A 74 4.41 -18.74 37.92
CA ARG A 74 4.73 -20.13 37.68
C ARG A 74 4.25 -20.67 36.34
N LEU A 75 3.01 -20.37 35.95
CA LEU A 75 2.48 -20.71 34.63
C LEU A 75 3.30 -20.05 33.52
N ALA A 76 3.76 -18.81 33.73
CA ALA A 76 4.61 -18.10 32.79
C ALA A 76 6.09 -18.53 32.83
N GLY A 77 6.52 -19.30 33.84
CA GLY A 77 7.89 -19.78 33.98
C GLY A 77 8.89 -18.70 34.40
N VAL A 78 8.53 -17.88 35.40
CA VAL A 78 9.27 -16.66 35.80
C VAL A 78 9.82 -16.71 37.23
N GLU A 79 9.54 -17.78 37.99
CA GLU A 79 9.87 -17.87 39.44
C GLU A 79 11.35 -17.59 39.78
N GLU A 80 12.28 -17.81 38.84
CA GLU A 80 13.74 -17.70 39.06
C GLU A 80 14.45 -16.83 37.99
N ASP A 81 13.74 -15.98 37.24
CA ASP A 81 14.32 -15.18 36.14
C ASP A 81 15.04 -13.91 36.64
N THR A 82 16.11 -14.09 37.43
CA THR A 82 16.87 -12.99 38.05
C THR A 82 17.53 -12.08 37.01
N GLU A 83 17.97 -12.65 35.89
CA GLU A 83 18.58 -11.90 34.78
C GLU A 83 17.59 -10.90 34.17
N MET A 84 16.33 -11.31 33.94
CA MET A 84 15.31 -10.41 33.43
C MET A 84 14.98 -9.29 34.42
N MET A 85 14.97 -9.58 35.72
CA MET A 85 14.75 -8.57 36.77
C MET A 85 15.91 -7.56 36.84
N GLU A 86 17.15 -8.00 36.66
CA GLU A 86 18.30 -7.09 36.56
C GLU A 86 18.24 -6.24 35.29
N ASN A 87 17.86 -6.84 34.16
CA ASN A 87 17.64 -6.14 32.91
C ASN A 87 16.55 -5.07 33.03
N TYR A 88 15.44 -5.37 33.73
CA TYR A 88 14.39 -4.39 34.03
C TYR A 88 14.93 -3.13 34.69
N ARG A 89 15.79 -3.28 35.71
CA ARG A 89 16.41 -2.15 36.43
C ARG A 89 17.26 -1.28 35.52
N LEU A 90 17.90 -1.87 34.49
CA LEU A 90 18.61 -1.12 33.47
C LEU A 90 17.64 -0.42 32.50
N LEU A 91 16.60 -1.12 32.04
CA LEU A 91 15.65 -0.65 31.03
C LEU A 91 14.86 0.58 31.49
N ILE A 92 14.46 0.66 32.76
CA ILE A 92 13.74 1.81 33.29
C ILE A 92 14.55 3.12 33.25
N THR A 93 15.88 3.03 33.16
CA THR A 93 16.78 4.20 33.07
C THR A 93 16.94 4.71 31.64
N ARG A 94 16.55 3.92 30.64
CA ARG A 94 16.68 4.29 29.22
C ARG A 94 15.53 5.16 28.78
N GLU A 95 15.73 5.99 27.78
CA GLU A 95 14.66 6.78 27.16
C GLU A 95 13.84 5.94 26.17
N SER A 96 12.58 6.32 25.96
CA SER A 96 11.71 5.69 24.97
C SER A 96 11.10 6.75 24.06
N SER A 97 10.99 6.46 22.76
CA SER A 97 10.25 7.30 21.82
C SER A 97 8.72 7.25 22.05
N CYS A 98 8.24 6.30 22.86
CA CYS A 98 6.83 6.02 23.06
C CYS A 98 6.20 6.72 24.28
N GLU A 99 6.95 7.57 25.01
CA GLU A 99 6.50 8.14 26.30
C GLU A 99 5.14 8.85 26.23
N ASN A 100 4.91 9.65 25.18
CA ASN A 100 3.63 10.35 24.98
C ASN A 100 2.44 9.40 24.81
N VAL A 101 2.65 8.28 24.10
CA VAL A 101 1.62 7.26 23.86
C VAL A 101 1.33 6.51 25.16
N ILE A 102 2.39 6.16 25.91
CA ILE A 102 2.30 5.49 27.20
C ILE A 102 1.51 6.35 28.20
N GLN A 103 1.86 7.63 28.37
CA GLN A 103 1.18 8.51 29.33
C GLN A 103 -0.32 8.65 29.04
N ARG A 104 -0.69 8.78 27.77
CA ARG A 104 -2.10 8.85 27.35
C ARG A 104 -2.87 7.57 27.68
N ASP A 105 -2.22 6.41 27.58
CA ASP A 105 -2.81 5.13 27.92
C ASP A 105 -2.93 4.91 29.43
N ILE A 106 -1.95 5.35 30.22
CA ILE A 106 -2.01 5.31 31.70
C ILE A 106 -3.21 6.09 32.21
N ALA A 107 -3.45 7.30 31.71
CA ALA A 107 -4.56 8.15 32.14
C ALA A 107 -5.95 7.50 31.96
N ARG A 108 -6.07 6.52 31.05
CA ARG A 108 -7.32 5.78 30.79
C ARG A 108 -7.28 4.33 31.28
N THR A 109 -6.20 3.91 31.94
CA THR A 109 -6.03 2.53 32.43
C THR A 109 -6.52 2.41 33.85
N PHE A 110 -7.61 1.67 34.03
CA PHE A 110 -8.23 1.40 35.33
C PHE A 110 -8.49 2.65 36.18
N PRO A 111 -9.08 3.73 35.62
CA PRO A 111 -9.30 4.98 36.34
C PRO A 111 -10.31 4.83 37.49
N ALA A 112 -11.11 3.76 37.49
CA ALA A 112 -12.04 3.43 38.58
C ALA A 112 -11.39 2.66 39.73
N HIS A 113 -10.13 2.20 39.59
CA HIS A 113 -9.45 1.37 40.58
C HIS A 113 -8.61 2.23 41.52
N ASP A 114 -8.68 1.96 42.84
CA ASP A 114 -8.04 2.79 43.86
C ASP A 114 -6.52 2.94 43.70
N PHE A 115 -5.85 1.89 43.22
CA PHE A 115 -4.40 1.91 43.00
C PHE A 115 -3.96 2.78 41.80
N PHE A 116 -4.83 3.00 40.80
CA PHE A 116 -4.48 3.70 39.55
C PHE A 116 -5.25 5.02 39.35
N LYS A 117 -6.24 5.34 40.18
CA LYS A 117 -7.10 6.52 40.03
C LYS A 117 -6.37 7.86 40.26
N GLU A 118 -5.30 7.86 41.05
CA GLU A 118 -4.56 9.08 41.39
C GLU A 118 -3.51 9.39 40.33
N ALA A 119 -3.63 10.57 39.70
CA ALA A 119 -2.67 11.04 38.71
C ALA A 119 -1.30 11.29 39.36
N GLY A 120 -0.25 10.65 38.85
CA GLY A 120 1.08 10.68 39.47
C GLY A 120 1.18 9.91 40.80
N GLY A 121 0.18 9.09 41.13
CA GLY A 121 0.24 8.16 42.25
C GLY A 121 1.14 6.97 41.96
N LEU A 122 1.52 6.23 43.01
CA LEU A 122 2.46 5.11 42.95
C LEU A 122 2.09 4.06 41.88
N GLY A 123 0.79 3.74 41.73
CA GLY A 123 0.35 2.75 40.74
C GLY A 123 0.53 3.24 39.31
N GLN A 124 0.28 4.52 39.01
CA GLN A 124 0.53 5.08 37.68
C GLN A 124 2.02 5.15 37.37
N ASP A 125 2.85 5.48 38.36
CA ASP A 125 4.31 5.51 38.22
C ASP A 125 4.90 4.13 37.93
N SER A 126 4.46 3.11 38.67
CA SER A 126 4.84 1.71 38.39
C SER A 126 4.38 1.26 37.01
N LEU A 127 3.14 1.59 36.63
CA LEU A 127 2.61 1.27 35.31
C LEU A 127 3.40 1.95 34.18
N TYR A 128 3.82 3.19 34.40
CA TYR A 128 4.69 3.93 33.49
C TYR A 128 6.03 3.23 33.30
N ARG A 129 6.72 2.90 34.40
CA ARG A 129 8.03 2.23 34.33
C ARG A 129 7.96 0.87 33.64
N VAL A 130 6.97 0.03 33.97
CA VAL A 130 6.78 -1.28 33.30
C VAL A 130 6.50 -1.11 31.81
N SER A 131 5.60 -0.20 31.44
CA SER A 131 5.23 0.06 30.04
C SER A 131 6.41 0.60 29.23
N LYS A 132 7.18 1.53 29.82
CA LYS A 132 8.37 2.12 29.22
C LYS A 132 9.48 1.10 29.06
N ALA A 133 9.76 0.31 30.10
CA ALA A 133 10.76 -0.75 30.03
C ALA A 133 10.43 -1.78 28.94
N TYR A 134 9.16 -2.17 28.81
CA TYR A 134 8.72 -3.06 27.72
C TYR A 134 8.97 -2.43 26.34
N ALA A 135 8.60 -1.16 26.15
CA ALA A 135 8.78 -0.46 24.89
C ALA A 135 10.25 -0.35 24.45
N VAL A 136 11.17 -0.28 25.42
CA VAL A 136 12.62 -0.28 25.17
C VAL A 136 13.15 -1.70 24.94
N TYR A 137 12.57 -2.69 25.62
CA TYR A 137 12.96 -4.10 25.49
C TYR A 137 12.61 -4.67 24.12
N ASP A 138 11.37 -4.47 23.67
CA ASP A 138 10.88 -4.91 22.36
C ASP A 138 10.93 -3.74 21.38
N SER A 139 12.12 -3.44 20.83
CA SER A 139 12.31 -2.31 19.91
C SER A 139 11.63 -2.50 18.55
N GLU A 140 11.29 -3.73 18.17
CA GLU A 140 10.60 -4.05 16.92
C GLU A 140 9.14 -3.62 16.97
N VAL A 141 8.45 -3.92 18.07
CA VAL A 141 7.02 -3.60 18.25
C VAL A 141 6.84 -2.29 19.02
N GLY A 142 7.74 -1.97 19.94
CA GLY A 142 7.66 -0.82 20.83
C GLY A 142 6.51 -0.93 21.83
N TYR A 143 5.88 0.21 22.14
CA TYR A 143 4.68 0.24 22.97
C TYR A 143 3.42 0.13 22.12
N CYS A 144 2.64 -0.93 22.34
CA CYS A 144 1.34 -1.06 21.71
C CYS A 144 0.23 -0.39 22.51
N GLN A 145 -0.64 0.37 21.84
CA GLN A 145 -1.80 0.97 22.48
C GLN A 145 -2.72 -0.11 23.08
N GLY A 146 -3.00 0.00 24.38
CA GLY A 146 -3.76 -0.97 25.16
C GLY A 146 -2.90 -1.92 26.00
N LEU A 147 -1.58 -1.95 25.81
CA LEU A 147 -0.68 -2.80 26.61
C LEU A 147 -0.70 -2.45 28.10
N SER A 148 -0.96 -1.18 28.45
CA SER A 148 -1.06 -0.74 29.84
C SER A 148 -2.12 -1.51 30.63
N PHE A 149 -3.23 -1.93 30.01
CA PHE A 149 -4.29 -2.67 30.73
C PHE A 149 -3.81 -4.06 31.17
N LEU A 150 -2.98 -4.70 30.34
CA LEU A 150 -2.37 -5.97 30.70
C LEU A 150 -1.30 -5.77 31.79
N ALA A 151 -0.43 -4.77 31.64
CA ALA A 151 0.58 -4.45 32.66
C ALA A 151 -0.05 -4.09 34.01
N ALA A 152 -1.12 -3.28 34.00
CA ALA A 152 -1.86 -2.92 35.20
C ALA A 152 -2.52 -4.14 35.85
N THR A 153 -3.04 -5.08 35.05
CA THR A 153 -3.60 -6.34 35.55
C THR A 153 -2.56 -7.15 36.31
N LEU A 154 -1.32 -7.22 35.80
CA LEU A 154 -0.23 -7.92 36.49
C LEU A 154 0.20 -7.19 37.77
N LEU A 155 0.34 -5.86 37.72
CA LEU A 155 0.73 -5.03 38.87
C LEU A 155 -0.25 -5.10 40.06
N LEU A 156 -1.50 -5.50 39.84
CA LEU A 156 -2.45 -5.74 40.95
C LEU A 156 -2.13 -7.00 41.77
N HIS A 157 -1.34 -7.93 41.22
CA HIS A 157 -1.14 -9.27 41.82
C HIS A 157 0.31 -9.57 42.17
N MET A 158 1.27 -8.81 41.65
CA MET A 158 2.69 -9.04 41.88
C MET A 158 3.49 -7.72 41.85
N PRO A 159 4.71 -7.70 42.42
CA PRO A 159 5.56 -6.52 42.39
C PRO A 159 6.01 -6.17 40.96
N GLU A 160 6.56 -4.96 40.83
CA GLU A 160 6.83 -4.31 39.55
C GLU A 160 7.77 -5.14 38.64
N GLU A 161 8.87 -5.66 39.18
CA GLU A 161 9.82 -6.44 38.39
C GLU A 161 9.21 -7.76 37.90
N GLN A 162 8.44 -8.45 38.74
CA GLN A 162 7.76 -9.68 38.36
C GLN A 162 6.67 -9.42 37.31
N ALA A 163 5.93 -8.31 37.44
CA ALA A 163 4.92 -7.91 36.47
C ALA A 163 5.56 -7.68 35.08
N PHE A 164 6.71 -7.00 35.03
CA PHE A 164 7.47 -6.85 33.80
C PHE A 164 7.89 -8.20 33.22
N CYS A 165 8.45 -9.10 34.03
CA CYS A 165 8.92 -10.38 33.53
C CYS A 165 7.77 -11.26 32.98
N VAL A 166 6.62 -11.30 33.67
CA VAL A 166 5.42 -12.01 33.17
C VAL A 166 4.89 -11.34 31.90
N LEU A 167 4.90 -10.01 31.81
CA LEU A 167 4.51 -9.28 30.60
C LEU A 167 5.39 -9.69 29.40
N VAL A 168 6.71 -9.77 29.59
CA VAL A 168 7.64 -10.23 28.54
C VAL A 168 7.31 -11.66 28.11
N LYS A 169 7.06 -12.59 29.03
CA LYS A 169 6.66 -13.96 28.67
C LYS A 169 5.33 -13.98 27.91
N LEU A 170 4.33 -13.21 28.33
CA LEU A 170 3.05 -13.09 27.61
C LEU A 170 3.26 -12.60 26.17
N MET A 171 4.15 -11.63 25.98
CA MET A 171 4.43 -11.08 24.66
C MET A 171 5.22 -12.03 23.77
N TYR A 172 6.28 -12.67 24.28
CA TYR A 172 7.18 -13.53 23.50
C TYR A 172 6.76 -15.01 23.49
N ASN A 173 6.60 -15.62 24.68
CA ASN A 173 6.32 -17.05 24.81
C ASN A 173 4.87 -17.38 24.46
N TYR A 174 3.92 -16.53 24.88
CA TYR A 174 2.51 -16.67 24.52
C TYR A 174 2.16 -15.96 23.20
N ARG A 175 3.15 -15.36 22.53
CA ARG A 175 3.06 -14.78 21.18
C ARG A 175 2.03 -13.66 21.01
N LEU A 176 1.73 -12.90 22.07
CA LEU A 176 0.82 -11.74 21.95
C LEU A 176 1.40 -10.62 21.10
N ARG A 177 2.73 -10.46 21.08
CA ARG A 177 3.39 -9.44 20.26
C ARG A 177 3.14 -9.61 18.77
N ASP A 178 2.94 -10.85 18.31
CA ASP A 178 2.73 -11.16 16.90
C ASP A 178 1.45 -10.50 16.36
N LEU A 179 0.44 -10.27 17.22
CA LEU A 179 -0.79 -9.57 16.84
C LEU A 179 -0.58 -8.12 16.41
N TYR A 180 0.55 -7.51 16.80
CA TYR A 180 0.86 -6.10 16.54
C TYR A 180 1.83 -5.90 15.37
N LYS A 181 2.39 -6.98 14.84
CA LYS A 181 3.35 -6.96 13.73
C LYS A 181 2.67 -6.84 12.38
N ASP A 182 3.46 -6.48 11.36
CA ASP A 182 3.12 -6.60 9.94
C ASP A 182 1.73 -6.04 9.61
N GLY A 183 1.44 -4.80 10.05
CA GLY A 183 0.15 -4.17 9.79
C GLY A 183 -1.05 -4.88 10.44
N PHE A 184 -0.84 -5.61 11.55
CA PHE A 184 -1.83 -6.40 12.27
C PHE A 184 -2.28 -7.69 11.55
N ASP A 185 -1.46 -8.23 10.65
CA ASP A 185 -1.78 -9.46 9.90
C ASP A 185 -2.23 -10.63 10.80
N ASN A 186 -1.48 -10.90 11.87
CA ASN A 186 -1.85 -11.99 12.79
C ASN A 186 -3.13 -11.69 13.56
N LEU A 187 -3.44 -10.41 13.85
CA LEU A 187 -4.73 -10.05 14.44
C LEU A 187 -5.86 -10.35 13.45
N TYR A 188 -5.74 -9.92 12.19
CA TYR A 188 -6.75 -10.20 11.16
C TYR A 188 -6.91 -11.70 10.92
N LEU A 189 -5.84 -12.48 10.98
CA LEU A 189 -5.90 -13.94 11.01
C LEU A 189 -6.75 -14.45 12.18
N ARG A 190 -6.50 -13.99 13.41
CA ARG A 190 -7.32 -14.41 14.57
C ARG A 190 -8.79 -13.97 14.42
N LEU A 191 -9.05 -12.79 13.87
CA LEU A 191 -10.41 -12.31 13.63
C LEU A 191 -11.12 -13.14 12.55
N HIS A 192 -10.42 -13.54 11.49
CA HIS A 192 -10.94 -14.46 10.48
C HIS A 192 -11.27 -15.83 11.09
N GLN A 193 -10.36 -16.38 11.90
CA GLN A 193 -10.63 -17.63 12.63
C GLN A 193 -11.88 -17.52 13.52
N LEU A 194 -12.06 -16.40 14.23
CA LEU A 194 -13.27 -16.16 15.02
C LEU A 194 -14.51 -16.08 14.13
N ASN A 195 -14.43 -15.40 12.98
CA ASN A 195 -15.55 -15.33 12.02
C ASN A 195 -15.97 -16.71 11.52
N CYS A 196 -15.03 -17.58 11.15
CA CYS A 196 -15.32 -18.97 10.74
C CYS A 196 -15.93 -19.80 11.88
N LEU A 197 -15.44 -19.61 13.12
CA LEU A 197 -16.03 -20.27 14.29
C LEU A 197 -17.46 -19.77 14.57
N MET A 198 -17.73 -18.49 14.33
CA MET A 198 -19.09 -17.94 14.42
C MET A 198 -20.01 -18.55 13.35
N GLU A 199 -19.52 -18.73 12.12
CA GLU A 199 -20.28 -19.42 11.07
C GLU A 199 -20.62 -20.87 11.48
N GLU A 200 -19.66 -21.60 12.05
CA GLU A 200 -19.83 -23.00 12.48
C GLU A 200 -20.76 -23.15 13.70
N HIS A 201 -20.58 -22.33 14.74
CA HIS A 201 -21.26 -22.51 16.03
C HIS A 201 -22.48 -21.59 16.21
N LEU A 202 -22.53 -20.47 15.50
CA LEU A 202 -23.48 -19.38 15.69
C LEU A 202 -24.06 -18.88 14.35
N SER A 203 -24.29 -19.79 13.40
CA SER A 203 -24.69 -19.49 12.01
C SER A 203 -25.76 -18.40 11.85
N GLN A 204 -26.83 -18.44 12.65
CA GLN A 204 -27.87 -17.39 12.64
C GLN A 204 -27.33 -16.00 13.00
N LEU A 205 -26.48 -15.91 14.02
CA LEU A 205 -25.88 -14.65 14.46
C LEU A 205 -24.84 -14.17 13.44
N TRP A 206 -24.05 -15.10 12.90
CA TRP A 206 -23.09 -14.81 11.84
C TRP A 206 -23.78 -14.25 10.58
N GLN A 207 -24.89 -14.87 10.15
CA GLN A 207 -25.66 -14.38 9.01
C GLN A 207 -26.25 -13.00 9.29
N HIS A 208 -26.82 -12.78 10.49
CA HIS A 208 -27.31 -11.47 10.90
C HIS A 208 -26.22 -10.39 10.85
N PHE A 209 -25.01 -10.71 11.32
CA PHE A 209 -23.87 -9.79 11.24
C PHE A 209 -23.46 -9.50 9.80
N LYS A 210 -23.47 -10.52 8.93
CA LYS A 210 -23.20 -10.36 7.50
C LYS A 210 -24.24 -9.47 6.82
N ASP A 211 -25.52 -9.66 7.11
CA ASP A 211 -26.63 -8.89 6.54
C ASP A 211 -26.59 -7.42 7.00
N HIS A 212 -26.09 -7.16 8.21
CA HIS A 212 -25.90 -5.82 8.77
C HIS A 212 -24.48 -5.24 8.56
N HIS A 213 -23.62 -5.90 7.79
CA HIS A 213 -22.23 -5.49 7.54
C HIS A 213 -21.39 -5.26 8.82
N VAL A 214 -21.67 -6.04 9.87
CA VAL A 214 -20.88 -6.06 11.12
C VAL A 214 -19.72 -7.01 10.95
N GLU A 215 -18.51 -6.46 10.84
CA GLU A 215 -17.29 -7.26 10.76
C GLU A 215 -16.66 -7.53 12.12
N THR A 216 -15.97 -8.66 12.24
CA THR A 216 -15.35 -9.11 13.50
C THR A 216 -14.37 -8.11 14.09
N HIS A 217 -13.62 -7.39 13.24
CA HIS A 217 -12.65 -6.39 13.66
C HIS A 217 -13.30 -5.20 14.41
N MET A 218 -14.58 -4.90 14.14
CA MET A 218 -15.30 -3.76 14.71
C MET A 218 -15.58 -3.92 16.21
N PHE A 219 -15.68 -5.17 16.71
CA PHE A 219 -16.01 -5.45 18.11
C PHE A 219 -14.96 -6.30 18.84
N ALA A 220 -14.24 -7.19 18.14
CA ALA A 220 -13.36 -8.17 18.78
C ALA A 220 -11.87 -7.78 18.81
N SER A 221 -11.43 -6.76 18.06
CA SER A 221 -10.00 -6.40 18.03
C SER A 221 -9.40 -6.18 19.42
N GLN A 222 -10.09 -5.43 20.28
CA GLN A 222 -9.65 -5.18 21.66
C GLN A 222 -9.71 -6.43 22.55
N TRP A 223 -10.57 -7.40 22.24
CA TRP A 223 -10.66 -8.66 22.99
C TRP A 223 -9.36 -9.45 22.87
N PHE A 224 -8.81 -9.54 21.65
CA PHE A 224 -7.54 -10.22 21.40
C PHE A 224 -6.34 -9.39 21.84
N LEU A 225 -6.27 -8.12 21.43
CA LEU A 225 -5.10 -7.27 21.71
C LEU A 225 -4.87 -7.07 23.21
N THR A 226 -5.94 -6.94 24.00
CA THR A 226 -5.84 -6.61 25.42
C THR A 226 -6.20 -7.78 26.35
N LEU A 227 -6.45 -8.99 25.81
CA LEU A 227 -6.99 -10.11 26.59
C LEU A 227 -8.22 -9.71 27.41
N PHE A 228 -9.14 -8.96 26.77
CA PHE A 228 -10.36 -8.42 27.38
C PHE A 228 -10.18 -7.40 28.52
N THR A 229 -8.94 -7.10 28.94
CA THR A 229 -8.64 -6.21 30.07
C THR A 229 -9.15 -4.78 29.90
N ALA A 230 -9.30 -4.28 28.67
CA ALA A 230 -9.63 -2.88 28.42
C ALA A 230 -11.09 -2.49 28.74
N ARG A 231 -12.04 -3.44 28.70
CA ARG A 231 -13.49 -3.14 28.74
C ARG A 231 -14.28 -3.96 29.75
N PHE A 232 -13.76 -5.09 30.18
CA PHE A 232 -14.49 -6.00 31.06
C PHE A 232 -14.11 -5.79 32.55
N PRO A 233 -15.01 -6.18 33.48
CA PRO A 233 -14.72 -6.15 34.92
C PRO A 233 -13.48 -6.97 35.30
N LEU A 234 -12.71 -6.49 36.27
CA LEU A 234 -11.44 -7.08 36.71
C LEU A 234 -11.58 -8.55 37.09
N TYR A 235 -12.61 -8.91 37.86
CA TYR A 235 -12.85 -10.29 38.27
C TYR A 235 -12.94 -11.26 37.08
N PHE A 236 -13.68 -10.88 36.03
CA PHE A 236 -13.82 -11.69 34.83
C PHE A 236 -12.50 -11.77 34.06
N VAL A 237 -11.81 -10.63 33.91
CA VAL A 237 -10.51 -10.54 33.26
C VAL A 237 -9.48 -11.45 33.93
N PHE A 238 -9.41 -11.48 35.25
CA PHE A 238 -8.43 -12.30 35.96
C PHE A 238 -8.63 -13.79 35.69
N GLN A 239 -9.88 -14.27 35.62
CA GLN A 239 -10.15 -15.66 35.23
C GLN A 239 -9.78 -15.96 33.78
N ILE A 240 -9.89 -14.98 32.86
CA ILE A 240 -9.40 -15.14 31.50
C ILE A 240 -7.88 -15.32 31.51
N ILE A 241 -7.15 -14.51 32.28
CA ILE A 241 -5.69 -14.62 32.42
C ILE A 241 -5.29 -15.96 33.08
N ASP A 242 -6.00 -16.40 34.12
CA ASP A 242 -5.82 -17.70 34.77
C ASP A 242 -5.80 -18.83 33.73
N VAL A 243 -6.83 -18.87 32.86
CA VAL A 243 -6.99 -19.90 31.84
C VAL A 243 -6.04 -19.70 30.65
N PHE A 244 -5.79 -18.45 30.24
CA PHE A 244 -4.89 -18.11 29.14
C PHE A 244 -3.44 -18.52 29.43
N LEU A 245 -2.96 -18.28 30.65
CA LEU A 245 -1.63 -18.73 31.08
C LEU A 245 -1.51 -20.26 31.13
N LEU A 246 -2.61 -21.00 31.18
CA LEU A 246 -2.59 -22.46 31.13
C LEU A 246 -2.70 -23.02 29.70
N GLN A 247 -3.56 -22.43 28.86
CA GLN A 247 -3.99 -23.03 27.58
C GLN A 247 -3.61 -22.18 26.35
N GLY A 248 -3.19 -20.94 26.53
CA GLY A 248 -2.82 -20.01 25.46
C GLY A 248 -4.02 -19.49 24.66
N PHE A 249 -3.79 -19.21 23.38
CA PHE A 249 -4.70 -18.49 22.48
C PHE A 249 -6.09 -19.10 22.30
N ASP A 250 -6.24 -20.43 22.43
CA ASP A 250 -7.54 -21.10 22.37
C ASP A 250 -8.54 -20.50 23.35
N THR A 251 -8.05 -20.04 24.51
CA THR A 251 -8.85 -19.36 25.55
C THR A 251 -9.58 -18.15 25.00
N LEU A 252 -8.94 -17.34 24.14
CA LEU A 252 -9.53 -16.10 23.64
C LEU A 252 -10.71 -16.38 22.69
N PHE A 253 -10.57 -17.41 21.85
CA PHE A 253 -11.67 -17.88 20.99
C PHE A 253 -12.82 -18.46 21.81
N GLN A 254 -12.51 -19.28 22.81
CA GLN A 254 -13.49 -19.86 23.72
C GLN A 254 -14.30 -18.79 24.45
N VAL A 255 -13.63 -17.78 24.99
CA VAL A 255 -14.27 -16.67 25.71
C VAL A 255 -15.09 -15.80 24.75
N ALA A 256 -14.56 -15.48 23.57
CA ALA A 256 -15.30 -14.72 22.56
C ALA A 256 -16.59 -15.45 22.13
N LEU A 257 -16.53 -16.75 21.86
CA LEU A 257 -17.70 -17.56 21.52
C LEU A 257 -18.70 -17.64 22.68
N ALA A 258 -18.23 -17.84 23.92
CA ALA A 258 -19.10 -17.88 25.09
C ALA A 258 -19.83 -16.53 25.31
N LEU A 259 -19.15 -15.40 25.13
CA LEU A 259 -19.75 -14.07 25.17
C LEU A 259 -20.84 -13.91 24.09
N LEU A 260 -20.53 -14.29 22.85
CA LEU A 260 -21.48 -14.23 21.73
C LEU A 260 -22.68 -15.16 21.93
N MET A 261 -22.47 -16.36 22.48
CA MET A 261 -23.53 -17.28 22.87
C MET A 261 -24.46 -16.67 23.93
N LEU A 262 -23.89 -16.01 24.93
CA LEU A 262 -24.63 -15.36 26.01
C LEU A 262 -25.53 -14.23 25.49
N CYS A 263 -25.05 -13.42 24.54
CA CYS A 263 -25.81 -12.29 24.01
C CYS A 263 -26.53 -12.53 22.67
N LYS A 264 -26.47 -13.75 22.12
CA LYS A 264 -27.05 -14.10 20.81
C LYS A 264 -28.50 -13.60 20.65
N LYS A 265 -29.36 -13.85 21.64
CA LYS A 265 -30.79 -13.50 21.57
C LYS A 265 -31.03 -11.99 21.48
N ASP A 266 -30.20 -11.22 22.17
CA ASP A 266 -30.32 -9.76 22.19
C ASP A 266 -29.77 -9.17 20.89
N LEU A 267 -28.62 -9.67 20.43
CA LEU A 267 -27.95 -9.18 19.21
C LEU A 267 -28.77 -9.41 17.94
N LEU A 268 -29.52 -10.52 17.84
CA LEU A 268 -30.38 -10.83 16.69
C LEU A 268 -31.54 -9.84 16.49
N GLN A 269 -31.83 -9.00 17.48
CA GLN A 269 -32.91 -8.00 17.43
C GLN A 269 -32.40 -6.58 17.12
N LEU A 270 -31.08 -6.42 17.00
CA LEU A 270 -30.44 -5.12 16.87
C LEU A 270 -29.94 -4.92 15.44
N ASP A 271 -29.96 -3.66 15.01
CA ASP A 271 -29.33 -3.21 13.77
C ASP A 271 -27.83 -2.96 13.99
N PHE A 272 -27.15 -2.46 12.95
CA PHE A 272 -25.71 -2.18 12.98
C PHE A 272 -25.29 -1.33 14.19
N GLU A 273 -25.96 -0.19 14.42
CA GLU A 273 -25.62 0.72 15.52
C GLU A 273 -25.91 0.08 16.89
N GLY A 274 -27.07 -0.58 17.01
CA GLY A 274 -27.48 -1.29 18.21
C GLY A 274 -26.49 -2.38 18.60
N ILE A 275 -26.00 -3.17 17.63
CA ILE A 275 -25.00 -4.23 17.84
C ILE A 275 -23.70 -3.64 18.41
N LEU A 276 -23.16 -2.59 17.79
CA LEU A 276 -21.91 -1.97 18.24
C LEU A 276 -22.06 -1.30 19.62
N LYS A 277 -23.20 -0.62 19.87
CA LYS A 277 -23.52 -0.06 21.18
C LYS A 277 -23.61 -1.15 22.24
N TYR A 278 -24.24 -2.28 21.91
CA TYR A 278 -24.39 -3.42 22.81
C TYR A 278 -23.03 -3.99 23.24
N PHE A 279 -22.10 -4.19 22.31
CA PHE A 279 -20.74 -4.64 22.63
C PHE A 279 -19.97 -3.64 23.50
N ARG A 280 -20.18 -2.33 23.26
CA ARG A 280 -19.47 -1.28 23.99
C ARG A 280 -20.00 -1.08 25.42
N VAL A 281 -21.31 -1.22 25.63
CA VAL A 281 -21.98 -0.79 26.88
C VAL A 281 -22.60 -1.96 27.63
N SER A 282 -23.46 -2.73 26.98
CA SER A 282 -24.30 -3.74 27.63
C SER A 282 -23.52 -5.02 27.96
N LEU A 283 -22.69 -5.50 27.02
CA LEU A 283 -21.97 -6.77 27.18
C LEU A 283 -21.03 -6.77 28.41
N PRO A 284 -20.17 -5.76 28.65
CA PRO A 284 -19.32 -5.75 29.84
C PRO A 284 -20.10 -5.77 31.15
N LYS A 285 -21.26 -5.09 31.20
CA LYS A 285 -22.12 -5.05 32.40
C LYS A 285 -22.68 -6.44 32.75
N LYS A 286 -22.90 -7.31 31.76
CA LYS A 286 -23.34 -8.70 31.98
C LYS A 286 -22.30 -9.59 32.67
N CYS A 287 -21.04 -9.18 32.71
CA CYS A 287 -19.93 -9.92 33.33
C CYS A 287 -19.53 -9.33 34.69
N ARG A 288 -20.36 -8.46 35.29
CA ARG A 288 -20.03 -7.70 36.50
C ARG A 288 -20.08 -8.51 37.78
N THR A 289 -20.93 -9.53 37.85
CA THR A 289 -21.07 -10.34 39.06
C THR A 289 -20.15 -11.54 39.00
N GLU A 290 -19.69 -11.95 40.18
CA GLU A 290 -18.78 -13.08 40.33
C GLU A 290 -19.34 -14.38 39.74
N GLU A 291 -20.61 -14.65 40.02
CA GLU A 291 -21.32 -15.82 39.53
C GLU A 291 -21.43 -15.83 38.00
N SER A 292 -21.78 -14.69 37.39
CA SER A 292 -21.89 -14.57 35.93
C SER A 292 -20.56 -14.84 35.23
N ALA A 293 -19.46 -14.31 35.77
CA ALA A 293 -18.11 -14.52 35.25
C ALA A 293 -17.69 -15.98 35.36
N ARG A 294 -17.87 -16.63 36.53
CA ARG A 294 -17.58 -18.06 36.72
C ARG A 294 -18.37 -18.94 35.75
N GLN A 295 -19.67 -18.68 35.59
CA GLN A 295 -20.51 -19.44 34.65
C GLN A 295 -20.04 -19.26 33.21
N LEU A 296 -19.63 -18.06 32.81
CA LEU A 296 -19.13 -17.77 31.48
C LEU A 296 -17.79 -18.46 31.21
N ILE A 297 -16.83 -18.40 32.13
CA ILE A 297 -15.54 -19.10 31.99
C ILE A 297 -15.75 -20.62 31.95
N LYS A 298 -16.65 -21.17 32.77
CA LYS A 298 -17.02 -22.58 32.70
C LYS A 298 -17.62 -22.95 31.35
N LEU A 299 -18.49 -22.12 30.77
CA LEU A 299 -19.02 -22.31 29.43
C LEU A 299 -17.89 -22.27 28.40
N ALA A 300 -17.02 -21.24 28.45
CA ALA A 300 -15.89 -21.07 27.54
C ALA A 300 -14.97 -22.30 27.52
N CYS A 301 -14.57 -22.80 28.70
CA CYS A 301 -13.70 -23.99 28.81
C CYS A 301 -14.33 -25.28 28.27
N ASN A 302 -15.65 -25.32 28.07
CA ASN A 302 -16.36 -26.46 27.46
C ASN A 302 -16.50 -26.33 25.94
N ILE A 303 -16.27 -25.14 25.38
CA ILE A 303 -16.31 -24.91 23.93
C ILE A 303 -15.06 -25.52 23.28
N LYS A 304 -15.29 -26.39 22.31
CA LYS A 304 -14.20 -27.02 21.54
C LYS A 304 -13.91 -26.18 20.31
N VAL A 305 -12.77 -25.50 20.32
CA VAL A 305 -12.29 -24.72 19.18
C VAL A 305 -11.46 -25.65 18.29
N LYS A 306 -12.07 -26.16 17.22
CA LYS A 306 -11.41 -27.06 16.25
C LYS A 306 -11.08 -26.28 14.98
N ARG A 307 -10.22 -26.87 14.12
CA ARG A 307 -9.93 -26.39 12.76
C ARG A 307 -9.25 -25.02 12.64
N LEU A 308 -8.75 -24.42 13.74
CA LEU A 308 -7.98 -23.16 13.67
C LEU A 308 -6.87 -23.18 12.62
N ARG A 309 -6.09 -24.26 12.56
CA ARG A 309 -5.02 -24.43 11.55
C ARG A 309 -5.55 -24.47 10.11
N LYS A 310 -6.75 -25.01 9.90
CA LYS A 310 -7.39 -25.00 8.58
C LYS A 310 -7.78 -23.57 8.22
N TYR A 311 -8.47 -22.87 9.11
CA TYR A 311 -8.87 -21.47 8.91
C TYR A 311 -7.67 -20.54 8.73
N GLU A 312 -6.52 -20.88 9.32
CA GLU A 312 -5.25 -20.18 9.08
C GLU A 312 -4.72 -20.40 7.67
N ALA A 313 -4.69 -21.65 7.19
CA ALA A 313 -4.31 -21.94 5.81
C ALA A 313 -5.27 -21.27 4.80
N ASP A 314 -6.58 -21.30 5.07
CA ASP A 314 -7.61 -20.65 4.24
C ASP A 314 -7.39 -19.13 4.19
N PHE A 315 -7.07 -18.49 5.31
CA PHE A 315 -6.77 -17.05 5.38
C PHE A 315 -5.51 -16.67 4.61
N ILE A 316 -4.43 -17.44 4.77
CA ILE A 316 -3.16 -17.19 4.06
C ILE A 316 -3.39 -17.31 2.55
N ALA A 317 -4.09 -18.35 2.10
CA ALA A 317 -4.41 -18.52 0.68
C ALA A 317 -5.29 -17.38 0.13
N LEU A 318 -6.24 -16.89 0.93
CA LEU A 318 -7.08 -15.74 0.55
C LEU A 318 -6.25 -14.46 0.42
N LYS A 319 -5.32 -14.23 1.35
CA LYS A 319 -4.42 -13.08 1.32
C LYS A 319 -3.48 -13.13 0.11
N GLU A 320 -2.82 -14.26 -0.13
CA GLU A 320 -1.96 -14.45 -1.30
C GLU A 320 -2.73 -14.25 -2.62
N ALA A 321 -3.96 -14.75 -2.70
CA ALA A 321 -4.80 -14.53 -3.88
C ALA A 321 -5.17 -13.04 -4.06
N ALA A 322 -5.44 -12.31 -2.98
CA ALA A 322 -5.72 -10.88 -3.03
C ALA A 322 -4.49 -10.05 -3.45
N ASP A 323 -3.32 -10.34 -2.88
CA ASP A 323 -2.05 -9.68 -3.21
C ASP A 323 -1.68 -9.93 -4.69
N ASN A 324 -1.88 -11.16 -5.19
CA ASN A 324 -1.68 -11.49 -6.60
C ASN A 324 -2.65 -10.74 -7.50
N ALA A 325 -3.94 -10.69 -7.16
CA ALA A 325 -4.95 -9.97 -7.93
C ALA A 325 -4.67 -8.45 -7.98
N GLU A 326 -4.15 -7.86 -6.90
CA GLU A 326 -3.73 -6.46 -6.88
C GLU A 326 -2.50 -6.22 -7.77
N SER A 327 -1.52 -7.13 -7.73
CA SER A 327 -0.34 -7.08 -8.61
C SER A 327 -0.75 -7.14 -10.10
N GLU A 328 -1.62 -8.09 -10.46
CA GLU A 328 -2.16 -8.21 -11.81
C GLU A 328 -2.96 -6.98 -12.24
N ALA A 329 -3.79 -6.42 -11.34
CA ALA A 329 -4.55 -5.21 -11.61
C ALA A 329 -3.64 -4.00 -11.89
N ASN A 330 -2.55 -3.87 -11.13
CA ASN A 330 -1.54 -2.83 -11.33
C ASN A 330 -0.80 -3.01 -12.66
N GLU A 331 -0.43 -4.24 -13.02
CA GLU A 331 0.21 -4.53 -14.32
C GLU A 331 -0.73 -4.20 -15.48
N VAL A 332 -1.99 -4.62 -15.40
CA VAL A 332 -3.01 -4.29 -16.41
C VAL A 332 -3.17 -2.78 -16.56
N GLN A 333 -3.15 -2.03 -15.46
CA GLN A 333 -3.24 -0.58 -15.50
C GLN A 333 -2.01 0.07 -16.16
N GLN A 334 -0.80 -0.42 -15.89
CA GLN A 334 0.42 0.06 -16.55
C GLN A 334 0.43 -0.24 -18.05
N LEU A 335 -0.01 -1.44 -18.44
CA LEU A 335 -0.16 -1.83 -19.84
C LEU A 335 -1.18 -0.96 -20.57
N ARG A 336 -2.31 -0.63 -19.92
CA ARG A 336 -3.32 0.29 -20.49
C ARG A 336 -2.74 1.69 -20.76
N VAL A 337 -1.97 2.24 -19.83
CA VAL A 337 -1.31 3.54 -20.01
C VAL A 337 -0.29 3.49 -21.16
N THR A 338 0.51 2.42 -21.22
CA THR A 338 1.51 2.23 -22.28
C THR A 338 0.86 2.08 -23.66
N LEU A 339 -0.23 1.30 -23.74
CA LEU A 339 -1.00 1.13 -24.96
C LEU A 339 -1.55 2.47 -25.45
N ALA A 340 -2.16 3.26 -24.56
CA ALA A 340 -2.70 4.58 -24.91
C ALA A 340 -1.61 5.52 -25.45
N ARG A 341 -0.41 5.53 -24.85
CA ARG A 341 0.73 6.31 -25.34
C ARG A 341 1.17 5.85 -26.74
N ASN A 342 1.31 4.54 -26.94
CA ASN A 342 1.72 3.99 -28.24
C ASN A 342 0.66 4.24 -29.32
N GLU A 343 -0.62 4.25 -28.96
CA GLU A 343 -1.70 4.60 -29.89
C GLU A 343 -1.64 6.06 -30.33
N GLU A 344 -1.31 6.98 -29.42
CA GLU A 344 -1.13 8.40 -29.74
C GLU A 344 0.13 8.62 -30.60
N GLU A 345 1.26 7.98 -30.25
CA GLU A 345 2.48 8.01 -31.08
C GLU A 345 2.22 7.48 -32.50
N ARG A 346 1.47 6.37 -32.61
CA ARG A 346 1.06 5.81 -33.91
C ARG A 346 0.21 6.80 -34.70
N LYS A 347 -0.70 7.52 -34.04
CA LYS A 347 -1.55 8.52 -34.69
C LYS A 347 -0.71 9.70 -35.20
N LEU A 348 0.20 10.23 -34.39
CA LEU A 348 1.12 11.30 -34.79
C LEU A 348 1.98 10.88 -35.99
N MET A 349 2.52 9.65 -35.97
CA MET A 349 3.29 9.11 -37.11
C MET A 349 2.43 8.98 -38.37
N LEU A 350 1.16 8.55 -38.24
CA LEU A 350 0.25 8.48 -39.39
C LEU A 350 -0.05 9.87 -39.97
N ASP A 351 -0.27 10.87 -39.11
CA ASP A 351 -0.50 12.26 -39.53
C ASP A 351 0.75 12.82 -40.25
N GLU A 352 1.95 12.53 -39.73
CA GLU A 352 3.22 12.91 -40.36
C GLU A 352 3.41 12.26 -41.74
N ILE A 353 3.11 10.95 -41.86
CA ILE A 353 3.14 10.26 -43.16
C ILE A 353 2.19 10.90 -44.17
N VAL A 354 0.99 11.30 -43.74
CA VAL A 354 0.01 11.98 -44.62
C VAL A 354 0.56 13.33 -45.08
N GLN A 355 1.11 14.14 -44.17
CA GLN A 355 1.71 15.44 -44.51
C GLN A 355 2.89 15.29 -45.49
N LEU A 356 3.80 14.36 -45.24
CA LEU A 356 4.94 14.07 -46.13
C LEU A 356 4.45 13.64 -47.51
N LYS A 357 3.43 12.81 -47.59
CA LYS A 357 2.84 12.36 -48.86
C LYS A 357 2.23 13.52 -49.65
N GLU A 358 1.54 14.46 -48.98
CA GLU A 358 1.01 15.66 -49.62
C GLU A 358 2.11 16.59 -50.13
N MET A 359 3.17 16.81 -49.34
CA MET A 359 4.31 17.62 -49.76
C MET A 359 5.00 17.02 -50.99
N LEU A 360 5.28 15.71 -50.96
CA LEU A 360 5.88 15.01 -52.10
C LEU A 360 5.00 15.11 -53.34
N LYS A 361 3.68 15.03 -53.20
CA LYS A 361 2.76 15.20 -54.33
C LYS A 361 2.87 16.59 -54.94
N ARG A 362 2.92 17.66 -54.12
CA ARG A 362 3.08 19.04 -54.60
C ARG A 362 4.40 19.25 -55.33
N GLU A 363 5.49 18.70 -54.80
CA GLU A 363 6.81 18.71 -55.44
C GLU A 363 6.79 18.03 -56.82
N VAL A 364 6.15 16.86 -56.91
CA VAL A 364 5.99 16.13 -58.18
C VAL A 364 5.15 16.95 -59.18
N ASP A 365 4.02 17.50 -58.74
CA ASP A 365 3.14 18.32 -59.60
C ASP A 365 3.89 19.57 -60.11
N GLN A 366 4.70 20.21 -59.25
CA GLN A 366 5.54 21.35 -59.62
C GLN A 366 6.61 20.96 -60.64
N ALA A 367 7.35 19.87 -60.40
CA ALA A 367 8.35 19.37 -61.34
C ALA A 367 7.75 19.01 -62.71
N GLU A 368 6.53 18.46 -62.74
CA GLU A 368 5.80 18.21 -63.99
C GLU A 368 5.42 19.50 -64.72
N MET A 369 5.01 20.54 -64.00
CA MET A 369 4.68 21.84 -64.58
C MET A 369 5.92 22.54 -65.14
N GLU A 370 7.03 22.53 -64.40
CA GLU A 370 8.32 23.04 -64.88
C GLU A 370 8.81 22.28 -66.11
N LYS A 371 8.67 20.95 -66.13
CA LYS A 371 8.97 20.13 -67.31
C LYS A 371 8.15 20.54 -68.54
N LYS A 372 6.85 20.81 -68.38
CA LYS A 372 5.98 21.31 -69.47
C LYS A 372 6.40 22.70 -69.95
N ASN A 373 6.71 23.61 -69.02
CA ASN A 373 7.20 24.94 -69.35
C ASN A 373 8.52 24.88 -70.13
N ASN A 374 9.48 24.09 -69.65
CA ASN A 374 10.76 23.87 -70.32
C ASN A 374 10.56 23.26 -71.71
N ALA A 375 9.66 22.29 -71.86
CA ALA A 375 9.34 21.72 -73.18
C ALA A 375 8.76 22.77 -74.14
N THR A 376 7.93 23.69 -73.64
CA THR A 376 7.37 24.80 -74.43
C THR A 376 8.47 25.77 -74.87
N ILE A 377 9.33 26.19 -73.94
CA ILE A 377 10.48 27.05 -74.21
C ILE A 377 11.41 26.41 -75.26
N ILE A 378 11.70 25.11 -75.13
CA ILE A 378 12.52 24.37 -76.09
C ILE A 378 11.88 24.38 -77.48
N ASN A 379 10.55 24.22 -77.57
CA ASN A 379 9.84 24.26 -78.85
C ASN A 379 9.86 25.66 -79.47
N ASP A 380 9.61 26.71 -78.69
CA ASP A 380 9.68 28.10 -79.15
C ASP A 380 11.09 28.45 -79.63
N TYR A 381 12.13 28.02 -78.90
CA TYR A 381 13.52 28.20 -79.28
C TYR A 381 13.83 27.51 -80.62
N LYS A 382 13.33 26.29 -80.84
CA LYS A 382 13.45 25.58 -82.13
C LYS A 382 12.77 26.33 -83.27
N LEU A 383 11.57 26.88 -83.05
CA LEU A 383 10.83 27.68 -84.03
C LEU A 383 11.56 28.96 -84.40
N ILE A 384 12.09 29.69 -83.40
CA ILE A 384 12.89 30.90 -83.61
C ILE A 384 14.14 30.56 -84.42
N ARG A 385 14.85 29.49 -84.05
CA ARG A 385 16.05 29.03 -84.78
C ARG A 385 15.74 28.72 -86.24
N GLN A 386 14.65 27.98 -86.51
CA GLN A 386 14.24 27.66 -87.87
C GLN A 386 13.87 28.91 -88.69
N ARG A 387 13.23 29.91 -88.07
CA ARG A 387 12.91 31.18 -88.70
C ARG A 387 14.18 31.97 -89.03
N LEU A 388 15.12 32.07 -88.07
CA LEU A 388 16.40 32.73 -88.27
C LEU A 388 17.24 32.06 -89.36
N ASP A 389 17.29 30.72 -89.39
CA ASP A 389 17.96 29.97 -90.45
C ASP A 389 17.32 30.25 -91.83
N SER A 390 15.99 30.33 -91.89
CA SER A 390 15.27 30.65 -93.13
C SER A 390 15.55 32.09 -93.59
N GLN A 391 15.58 33.06 -92.68
CA GLN A 391 15.93 34.45 -92.98
C GLN A 391 17.39 34.59 -93.42
N LEU A 392 18.32 33.93 -92.72
CA LEU A 392 19.73 33.86 -93.12
C LEU A 392 19.90 33.25 -94.51
N HIS A 393 19.14 32.20 -94.82
CA HIS A 393 19.14 31.61 -96.15
C HIS A 393 18.62 32.60 -97.21
N ALA A 394 17.50 33.28 -96.95
CA ALA A 394 16.94 34.30 -97.85
C ALA A 394 17.93 35.46 -98.08
N VAL A 395 18.52 36.01 -97.03
CA VAL A 395 19.53 37.09 -97.11
C VAL A 395 20.76 36.61 -97.88
N ARG A 396 21.23 35.38 -97.67
CA ARG A 396 22.35 34.80 -98.44
C ARG A 396 22.00 34.67 -99.92
N THR A 397 20.78 34.24 -100.25
CA THR A 397 20.32 34.13 -101.65
C THR A 397 20.19 35.50 -102.31
N GLU A 398 19.68 36.50 -101.59
CA GLU A 398 19.64 37.90 -102.05
C GLU A 398 21.05 38.48 -102.23
N LEU A 399 21.96 38.25 -101.28
CA LEU A 399 23.37 38.62 -101.40
C LEU A 399 24.02 37.96 -102.61
N ALA A 400 23.77 36.67 -102.85
CA ALA A 400 24.28 35.97 -104.02
C ALA A 400 23.72 36.54 -105.32
N HIS A 401 22.44 36.91 -105.34
CA HIS A 401 21.79 37.55 -106.49
C HIS A 401 22.29 38.99 -106.73
N LEU A 402 22.54 39.76 -105.67
CA LEU A 402 23.21 41.07 -105.75
C LEU A 402 24.65 40.92 -106.25
N LYS A 403 25.41 39.95 -105.73
CA LYS A 403 26.76 39.61 -106.22
C LYS A 403 26.74 39.27 -107.71
N PHE A 404 25.76 38.48 -108.15
CA PHE A 404 25.56 38.12 -109.55
C PHE A 404 25.24 39.35 -110.42
N LYS A 405 24.34 40.23 -109.98
CA LYS A 405 24.07 41.51 -110.68
C LYS A 405 25.27 42.45 -110.71
N MET A 406 26.05 42.52 -109.63
CA MET A 406 27.28 43.31 -109.55
C MET A 406 28.38 42.77 -110.46
N SER A 407 28.44 41.46 -110.69
CA SER A 407 29.36 40.86 -111.68
C SER A 407 29.01 41.18 -113.14
N GLY A 408 27.81 41.72 -113.41
CA GLY A 408 27.37 42.16 -114.74
C GLY A 408 27.49 43.66 -115.00
N CYS A 409 28.13 44.45 -114.10
CA CYS A 409 28.26 45.89 -114.23
C CYS A 409 29.73 46.33 -114.24
N GLU A 410 30.24 46.83 -115.37
CA GLU A 410 31.64 47.26 -115.56
C GLU A 410 32.09 48.44 -114.68
N LYS A 411 31.17 49.16 -114.00
CA LYS A 411 31.49 50.24 -113.06
C LYS A 411 31.44 49.86 -111.58
N CYS A 412 30.89 48.68 -111.22
CA CYS A 412 30.67 48.29 -109.82
C CYS A 412 31.60 47.17 -109.33
N SER A 413 32.42 46.56 -110.19
CA SER A 413 33.39 45.53 -109.78
C SER A 413 34.57 46.09 -108.96
N LEU A 414 34.91 47.37 -109.16
CA LEU A 414 36.08 48.01 -108.54
C LEU A 414 35.88 48.41 -107.07
N SER A 415 34.63 48.46 -106.58
CA SER A 415 34.32 48.87 -105.19
C SER A 415 34.10 47.70 -104.21
N VAL A 416 34.11 46.45 -104.71
CA VAL A 416 33.86 45.24 -103.88
C VAL A 416 35.16 44.59 -103.39
N GLU A 417 36.30 44.88 -104.01
CA GLU A 417 37.59 44.39 -103.53
C GLU A 417 38.18 45.25 -102.41
N GLU A 418 37.81 46.53 -102.27
CA GLU A 418 38.33 47.42 -101.22
C GLU A 418 37.62 47.28 -99.84
N THR A 419 36.58 46.45 -99.72
CA THR A 419 35.87 46.23 -98.44
C THR A 419 36.24 44.92 -97.73
N LYS A 420 37.19 44.14 -98.26
CA LYS A 420 37.64 42.88 -97.63
C LYS A 420 38.61 43.03 -96.47
N GLU A 421 39.22 44.20 -96.26
CA GLU A 421 40.25 44.41 -95.23
C GLU A 421 39.81 45.29 -94.05
N ARG A 422 38.50 45.54 -93.88
CA ARG A 422 37.99 46.38 -92.76
C ARG A 422 36.94 45.74 -91.86
N ASN A 423 36.70 44.43 -92.00
CA ASN A 423 35.70 43.70 -91.21
C ASN A 423 36.27 42.56 -90.35
N GLU A 424 37.57 42.58 -90.02
CA GLU A 424 38.16 41.60 -89.08
C GLU A 424 38.09 42.02 -87.60
N ASP A 425 37.65 43.24 -87.26
CA ASP A 425 37.57 43.70 -85.86
C ASP A 425 36.17 43.58 -85.22
N GLY A 426 35.32 42.68 -85.72
CA GLY A 426 33.92 42.55 -85.28
C GLY A 426 33.47 41.20 -84.72
N ASP A 427 34.33 40.18 -84.69
CA ASP A 427 33.93 38.78 -84.38
C ASP A 427 34.36 38.29 -82.99
N ASP A 428 35.16 39.07 -82.25
CA ASP A 428 35.73 38.66 -80.96
C ASP A 428 34.63 38.50 -79.88
N ASN A 429 33.64 39.39 -79.88
CA ASN A 429 32.55 39.38 -78.89
C ASN A 429 31.56 38.21 -79.09
N GLY A 430 31.44 37.69 -80.32
CA GLY A 430 30.60 36.52 -80.62
C GLY A 430 31.28 35.21 -80.23
N SER A 431 32.58 35.11 -80.49
CA SER A 431 33.42 33.98 -80.10
C SER A 431 33.56 33.87 -78.58
N GLU A 432 33.80 34.98 -77.87
CA GLU A 432 33.80 35.01 -76.40
C GLU A 432 32.46 34.59 -75.81
N ARG A 433 31.34 35.10 -76.34
CA ARG A 433 29.98 34.74 -75.87
C ARG A 433 29.66 33.26 -76.07
N VAL A 434 30.11 32.67 -77.18
CA VAL A 434 29.96 31.22 -77.43
C VAL A 434 30.81 30.42 -76.44
N ARG A 435 32.05 30.85 -76.18
CA ARG A 435 32.94 30.20 -75.20
C ARG A 435 32.39 30.28 -73.77
N GLU A 436 31.78 31.41 -73.40
CA GLU A 436 31.11 31.60 -72.10
C GLU A 436 29.93 30.63 -71.94
N LEU A 437 29.08 30.52 -72.97
CA LEU A 437 27.94 29.61 -72.97
C LEU A 437 28.36 28.13 -72.96
N GLU A 438 29.46 27.78 -73.65
CA GLU A 438 30.05 26.45 -73.59
C GLU A 438 30.60 26.11 -72.20
N LEU A 439 31.20 27.10 -71.52
CA LEU A 439 31.72 26.95 -70.16
C LEU A 439 30.57 26.77 -69.15
N GLU A 440 29.50 27.58 -69.25
CA GLU A 440 28.30 27.44 -68.42
C GLU A 440 27.62 26.08 -68.64
N LEU A 441 27.51 25.61 -69.88
CA LEU A 441 26.95 24.31 -70.19
C LEU A 441 27.79 23.16 -69.59
N ALA A 442 29.13 23.29 -69.64
CA ALA A 442 30.04 22.31 -69.05
C ALA A 442 29.91 22.29 -67.52
N GLN A 443 29.85 23.46 -66.87
CA GLN A 443 29.64 23.57 -65.41
C GLN A 443 28.29 23.00 -64.98
N THR A 444 27.23 23.27 -65.73
CA THR A 444 25.88 22.76 -65.45
C THR A 444 25.83 21.22 -65.55
N LYS A 445 26.49 20.65 -66.58
CA LYS A 445 26.61 19.19 -66.71
C LYS A 445 27.41 18.57 -65.56
N LEU A 446 28.49 19.21 -65.12
CA LEU A 446 29.29 18.74 -64.00
C LEU A 446 28.46 18.70 -62.70
N ALA A 447 27.71 19.78 -62.42
CA ALA A 447 26.83 19.87 -61.26
C ALA A 447 25.72 18.81 -61.26
N GLN A 448 25.17 18.50 -62.45
CA GLN A 448 24.17 17.44 -62.60
C GLN A 448 24.77 16.06 -62.29
N VAL A 449 25.97 15.75 -62.80
CA VAL A 449 26.66 14.49 -62.51
C VAL A 449 27.00 14.37 -61.02
N GLU A 450 27.45 15.45 -60.38
CA GLU A 450 27.71 15.45 -58.93
C GLU A 450 26.44 15.25 -58.09
N ALA A 451 25.29 15.76 -58.53
CA ALA A 451 24.01 15.52 -57.88
C ALA A 451 23.53 14.06 -58.05
N GLU A 452 23.70 13.49 -59.24
CA GLU A 452 23.39 12.08 -59.52
C GLU A 452 24.27 11.12 -58.71
N CYS A 453 25.58 11.39 -58.59
CA CYS A 453 26.49 10.63 -57.73
C CYS A 453 26.09 10.70 -56.24
N ARG A 454 25.73 11.88 -55.72
CA ARG A 454 25.26 12.04 -54.33
C ARG A 454 24.00 11.23 -54.03
N ASN A 455 23.09 11.12 -55.00
CA ASN A 455 21.84 10.36 -54.87
C ASN A 455 22.05 8.84 -54.98
N GLN A 456 23.14 8.35 -55.57
CA GLN A 456 23.48 6.93 -55.61
C GLN A 456 24.18 6.45 -54.32
N VAL A 457 25.05 7.29 -53.73
CA VAL A 457 25.74 6.98 -52.46
C VAL A 457 24.76 6.92 -51.27
N SER A 458 23.61 7.59 -51.37
CA SER A 458 22.56 7.57 -50.33
C SER A 458 21.56 6.39 -50.47
N ARG A 459 21.68 5.58 -51.54
CA ARG A 459 20.84 4.38 -51.78
C ARG A 459 21.58 3.05 -51.60
N SER A 460 22.89 3.08 -51.36
CA SER A 460 23.72 1.92 -50.98
C SER A 460 24.03 1.99 -49.50
#